data_AF-A0A6S6S9I8-F1
#
_entry.id   AF-A0A6S6S9I8-F1
#
_cell.length_a   1.000
_cell.length_b   1.000
_cell.length_c   1.000
_cell.angle_alpha   90.00
_cell.angle_beta   90.00
_cell.angle_gamma   90.00
#
_symmetry.space_group_name_H-M   'P 1'
#
loop_
_entity.id
_entity.type
_entity.pdbx_description
1 polymer ?
#
loop_
_entity_poly.entity_id
_entity_poly.type
_entity_poly.pdbx_seq_one_letter_code
_entity_poly.pdbx_strand_id
1 'polypeptide(L)'
;MQSGKLLLSGLLITGCMGLVAGCSSSPKKNTPVKSAQADKPDVAKTEYIVRQAPEKAAQQYKVPTGQPLKQKQAKQSRQYSARKNEQAQARLKYQRAWAAKQEQEAKRAKYQQEWEQKQQQQKRVQAASLKASQQQQQLQKQQQAKRQEYHQKWQQQQQAKQQRSQQQAKQQRYQQQKQAQADRRPVVRPATRSVGYGGRGVGNYSAASLSGSFAGNRALLYFIDAMSARHGFSKSYLNGVFSKARNRDDVARLWAGNNGGSSSGRGWYNYRSKFVTAANTQKGVQFWKKHRAHLQRASQRYGVDPEYIVGIMGVETRWGRILGKHRVIDALTTSAIVNKRRSKFFFKELENYLLMTRSERMDPLQPKGSYAGAMGYGQFMPSSFRAFAVDFNGDGIRDLWNPVDAIGSVANYFAKHKWKRGQEVAVPARVSSMAYTSMPDGYKVRYSTSRLAKKGIRPRNGSWSNTGRTHLLALTTVPGGIKEPWIGYHNFYVITRYNHSNYYAMAVHQLAQSVKKEIGGGQYALR
;
A
#
# COMPACT_ATOMS: atom_id res chain seq x y z
N MET A 1 -49.85 10.15 27.45
CA MET A 1 -49.76 10.63 28.84
C MET A 1 -48.49 10.00 29.43
N GLN A 2 -47.52 10.69 30.01
CA GLN A 2 -47.19 12.13 30.11
C GLN A 2 -45.76 12.30 29.49
N SER A 3 -45.39 13.35 28.73
CA SER A 3 -45.33 14.80 28.99
C SER A 3 -44.25 15.19 30.02
N GLY A 4 -43.09 15.75 29.61
CA GLY A 4 -41.99 16.01 30.55
C GLY A 4 -40.68 16.74 30.12
N LYS A 5 -40.74 17.81 29.31
CA LYS A 5 -39.70 18.87 29.13
C LYS A 5 -38.30 18.51 28.53
N LEU A 6 -37.73 19.51 27.85
CA LEU A 6 -36.33 19.58 27.39
C LEU A 6 -35.41 20.09 28.51
N LEU A 7 -34.11 19.85 28.38
CA LEU A 7 -33.10 20.88 28.64
C LEU A 7 -31.87 20.68 27.73
N LEU A 8 -31.34 21.78 27.20
CA LEU A 8 -30.09 21.80 26.43
C LEU A 8 -28.97 22.28 27.35
N SER A 9 -27.83 21.59 27.38
CA SER A 9 -26.65 22.02 28.15
C SER A 9 -25.37 21.63 27.42
N GLY A 10 -24.74 22.61 26.77
CA GLY A 10 -23.38 22.49 26.28
C GLY A 10 -22.40 23.08 27.29
N LEU A 11 -21.31 22.37 27.61
CA LEU A 11 -20.24 22.89 28.44
C LEU A 11 -19.01 23.23 27.60
N LEU A 12 -18.83 24.53 27.34
CA LEU A 12 -17.50 25.12 27.15
C LEU A 12 -16.86 25.26 28.53
N ILE A 13 -15.57 24.96 28.65
CA ILE A 13 -14.77 25.32 29.82
C ILE A 13 -13.63 26.21 29.35
N THR A 14 -13.71 27.49 29.72
CA THR A 14 -12.68 28.51 29.50
C THR A 14 -12.57 29.35 30.76
N GLY A 15 -11.37 29.39 31.33
CA GLY A 15 -11.00 30.24 32.46
C GLY A 15 -9.75 29.70 33.15
N CYS A 16 -8.92 30.47 33.84
CA CYS A 16 -8.41 31.85 33.70
C CYS A 16 -7.67 32.17 35.00
N MET A 17 -6.35 32.39 34.91
CA MET A 17 -5.51 33.29 35.72
C MET A 17 -5.46 33.19 37.27
N GLY A 18 -4.23 33.01 37.76
CA GLY A 18 -3.69 33.35 39.09
C GLY A 18 -2.28 32.73 39.20
N LEU A 19 -1.14 33.46 39.15
CA LEU A 19 -0.56 34.37 40.16
C LEU A 19 -0.33 33.67 41.51
N VAL A 20 0.88 33.48 42.06
CA VAL A 20 2.30 33.84 41.70
C VAL A 20 3.23 32.72 42.26
N ALA A 21 4.55 32.55 42.05
CA ALA A 21 5.67 33.27 41.38
C ALA A 21 6.77 32.23 40.94
N GLY A 22 7.97 32.53 40.40
CA GLY A 22 8.58 33.83 40.06
C GLY A 22 10.05 33.83 39.54
N CYS A 23 10.84 32.76 39.64
CA CYS A 23 12.30 32.80 39.33
C CYS A 23 12.65 32.91 37.83
N SER A 24 13.74 33.63 37.52
CA SER A 24 13.94 34.25 36.20
C SER A 24 15.25 33.90 35.49
N SER A 25 15.17 33.54 34.20
CA SER A 25 16.12 33.98 33.17
C SER A 25 15.45 33.95 31.79
N SER A 26 15.69 34.97 30.96
CA SER A 26 15.04 35.12 29.65
C SER A 26 16.04 35.67 28.63
N PRO A 27 16.05 35.21 27.36
CA PRO A 27 17.13 35.48 26.42
C PRO A 27 17.08 36.89 25.82
N LYS A 28 18.25 37.53 25.65
CA LYS A 28 18.37 38.79 24.91
C LYS A 28 18.59 38.57 23.41
N LYS A 29 18.14 39.54 22.63
CA LYS A 29 18.01 39.51 21.16
C LYS A 29 19.33 39.78 20.45
N ASN A 30 19.46 39.31 19.21
CA ASN A 30 20.49 39.77 18.28
C ASN A 30 20.29 41.23 17.89
N THR A 31 21.37 42.00 17.82
CA THR A 31 21.53 43.21 17.01
C THR A 31 22.80 43.08 16.16
N PRO A 32 22.84 43.62 14.93
CA PRO A 32 23.95 43.40 14.01
C PRO A 32 25.11 44.36 14.27
N VAL A 33 26.34 43.83 14.23
CA VAL A 33 27.57 44.64 14.21
C VAL A 33 28.02 44.78 12.75
N LYS A 34 28.38 46.01 12.36
CA LYS A 34 28.87 46.33 11.00
C LYS A 34 30.28 45.75 10.76
N SER A 35 30.65 45.62 9.49
CA SER A 35 32.02 45.39 9.07
C SER A 35 32.97 46.47 9.58
N ALA A 36 34.11 46.07 10.14
CA ALA A 36 35.29 46.90 10.29
C ALA A 36 36.40 46.34 9.38
N GLN A 37 37.17 47.23 8.74
CA GLN A 37 38.30 46.83 7.90
C GLN A 37 39.50 46.42 8.75
N ALA A 38 40.45 45.73 8.11
CA ALA A 38 41.70 45.34 8.76
C ALA A 38 42.74 46.45 8.64
N ASP A 39 43.13 47.02 9.78
CA ASP A 39 44.33 47.85 9.91
C ASP A 39 45.38 47.13 10.77
N LYS A 40 46.65 47.27 10.39
CA LYS A 40 47.79 46.71 11.13
C LYS A 40 48.28 47.71 12.17
N PRO A 41 48.48 47.31 13.45
CA PRO A 41 49.39 48.01 14.35
C PRO A 41 50.84 47.70 13.95
N ASP A 42 51.71 48.71 14.08
CA ASP A 42 53.12 48.67 13.67
C ASP A 42 54.01 47.93 14.69
N VAL A 43 55.16 47.39 14.23
CA VAL A 43 56.11 46.62 15.05
C VAL A 43 57.26 47.53 15.51
N ALA A 44 56.92 48.55 16.31
CA ALA A 44 57.89 49.50 16.85
C ALA A 44 57.59 49.92 18.31
N LYS A 45 58.66 50.24 19.05
CA LYS A 45 58.72 50.77 20.43
C LYS A 45 58.59 49.77 21.59
N THR A 46 59.73 49.17 21.96
CA THR A 46 60.12 49.10 23.38
C THR A 46 61.64 49.22 23.57
N GLU A 47 62.26 50.21 22.93
CA GLU A 47 63.55 50.74 23.41
C GLU A 47 63.28 51.84 24.43
N TYR A 48 63.89 51.74 25.61
CA TYR A 48 64.15 52.88 26.49
C TYR A 48 65.40 52.58 27.33
N ILE A 49 66.51 53.26 27.00
CA ILE A 49 67.59 53.76 27.89
C ILE A 49 68.17 52.73 28.90
N VAL A 50 69.47 52.38 28.85
CA VAL A 50 70.63 53.29 29.03
C VAL A 50 71.72 53.08 27.98
N ARG A 51 72.37 54.17 27.55
CA ARG A 51 73.56 54.19 26.68
C ARG A 51 74.86 54.23 27.46
N GLN A 52 75.92 53.71 26.83
CA GLN A 52 77.34 54.14 26.91
C GLN A 52 78.05 54.22 28.28
N ALA A 53 79.25 53.64 28.31
CA ALA A 53 80.28 53.94 29.30
C ALA A 53 81.63 54.15 28.59
N PRO A 54 82.23 55.35 28.66
CA PRO A 54 83.62 55.59 28.28
C PRO A 54 84.51 55.94 29.48
N GLU A 55 85.73 55.39 29.45
CA GLU A 55 87.00 55.82 30.04
C GLU A 55 87.11 56.56 31.40
N LYS A 56 88.02 56.01 32.24
CA LYS A 56 89.03 56.69 33.08
C LYS A 56 88.57 57.62 34.23
N ALA A 57 88.66 57.07 35.44
CA ALA A 57 89.27 57.77 36.57
C ALA A 57 90.17 56.80 37.34
N ALA A 58 91.42 57.19 37.62
CA ALA A 58 92.37 56.38 38.39
C ALA A 58 92.63 57.06 39.74
N GLN A 59 92.30 56.37 40.84
CA GLN A 59 92.72 56.74 42.19
C GLN A 59 92.89 55.49 43.06
N GLN A 60 93.84 55.56 43.99
CA GLN A 60 94.31 54.39 44.73
C GLN A 60 93.27 53.89 45.74
N TYR A 61 93.06 52.57 45.79
CA TYR A 61 92.61 51.89 47.00
C TYR A 61 93.66 50.85 47.41
N LYS A 62 94.05 50.88 48.69
CA LYS A 62 95.09 50.01 49.24
C LYS A 62 94.59 48.56 49.28
N VAL A 63 95.53 47.62 49.10
CA VAL A 63 95.28 46.17 49.27
C VAL A 63 95.09 45.84 50.75
N PRO A 64 94.08 45.02 51.09
CA PRO A 64 94.26 43.99 52.10
C PRO A 64 94.34 42.59 51.48
N THR A 65 95.11 41.72 52.11
CA THR A 65 95.32 40.31 51.73
C THR A 65 94.04 39.47 51.87
N GLY A 66 93.85 38.48 51.00
CA GLY A 66 92.76 37.51 51.16
C GLY A 66 92.52 36.55 49.99
N GLN A 67 92.70 35.25 50.24
CA GLN A 67 92.33 34.17 49.30
C GLN A 67 90.82 33.91 49.05
N PRO A 68 89.81 34.43 49.80
CA PRO A 68 88.38 34.09 49.56
C PRO A 68 87.79 34.47 48.19
N LEU A 69 88.42 35.36 47.43
CA LEU A 69 87.83 35.96 46.22
C LEU A 69 87.56 34.95 45.09
N LYS A 70 88.52 34.08 44.76
CA LYS A 70 88.39 33.14 43.63
C LYS A 70 87.24 32.14 43.82
N GLN A 71 87.02 31.65 45.05
CA GLN A 71 85.89 30.75 45.34
C GLN A 71 84.53 31.46 45.26
N LYS A 72 84.42 32.71 45.74
CA LYS A 72 83.19 33.51 45.59
C LYS A 72 82.85 33.74 44.11
N GLN A 73 83.83 34.12 43.30
CA GLN A 73 83.65 34.33 41.85
C GLN A 73 83.23 33.04 41.12
N ALA A 74 83.86 31.90 41.43
CA ALA A 74 83.48 30.60 40.86
C ALA A 74 82.04 30.18 41.24
N LYS A 75 81.63 30.43 42.49
CA LYS A 75 80.25 30.16 42.96
C LYS A 75 79.22 31.06 42.26
N GLN A 76 79.53 32.36 42.10
CA GLN A 76 78.70 33.31 41.35
C GLN A 76 78.57 32.92 39.87
N SER A 77 79.66 32.53 39.20
CA SER A 77 79.66 32.07 37.81
C SER A 77 78.78 30.82 37.61
N ARG A 78 78.90 29.82 38.50
CA ARG A 78 78.02 28.64 38.49
C ARG A 78 76.55 29.00 38.71
N GLN A 79 76.24 29.91 39.64
CA GLN A 79 74.87 30.39 39.88
C GLN A 79 74.30 31.19 38.69
N TYR A 80 75.11 32.00 38.01
CA TYR A 80 74.72 32.72 36.80
C TYR A 80 74.37 31.74 35.66
N SER A 81 75.24 30.76 35.41
CA SER A 81 75.02 29.73 34.38
C SER A 81 73.80 28.84 34.69
N ALA A 82 73.56 28.50 35.96
CA ALA A 82 72.36 27.79 36.39
C ALA A 82 71.08 28.60 36.08
N ARG A 83 71.02 29.88 36.49
CA ARG A 83 69.88 30.77 36.17
C ARG A 83 69.69 30.95 34.66
N LYS A 84 70.77 31.04 33.89
CA LYS A 84 70.72 31.16 32.42
C LYS A 84 70.11 29.90 31.77
N ASN A 85 70.46 28.72 32.26
CA ASN A 85 69.87 27.45 31.81
C ASN A 85 68.40 27.31 32.24
N GLU A 86 68.05 27.69 33.46
CA GLU A 86 66.68 27.72 33.96
C GLU A 86 65.78 28.65 33.11
N GLN A 87 66.26 29.86 32.82
CA GLN A 87 65.59 30.80 31.91
C GLN A 87 65.50 30.28 30.45
N ALA A 88 66.43 29.42 30.01
CA ALA A 88 66.35 28.79 28.70
C ALA A 88 65.26 27.67 28.68
N GLN A 89 65.22 26.84 29.73
CA GLN A 89 64.18 25.82 29.90
C GLN A 89 62.78 26.43 30.06
N ALA A 90 62.65 27.52 30.81
CA ALA A 90 61.40 28.27 30.95
C ALA A 90 60.91 28.83 29.59
N ARG A 91 61.81 29.41 28.78
CA ARG A 91 61.50 29.86 27.41
C ARG A 91 61.08 28.71 26.50
N LEU A 92 61.76 27.57 26.54
CA LEU A 92 61.39 26.38 25.75
C LEU A 92 60.03 25.81 26.17
N LYS A 93 59.72 25.79 27.49
CA LYS A 93 58.42 25.38 28.03
C LYS A 93 57.31 26.32 27.55
N TYR A 94 57.53 27.64 27.57
CA TYR A 94 56.59 28.63 27.05
C TYR A 94 56.36 28.47 25.54
N GLN A 95 57.42 28.33 24.74
CA GLN A 95 57.31 28.11 23.29
C GLN A 95 56.50 26.86 22.94
N ARG A 96 56.73 25.74 23.65
CA ARG A 96 55.95 24.49 23.47
C ARG A 96 54.47 24.68 23.85
N ALA A 97 54.18 25.37 24.95
CA ALA A 97 52.80 25.66 25.36
C ALA A 97 52.08 26.59 24.36
N TRP A 98 52.78 27.60 23.82
CA TRP A 98 52.25 28.49 22.80
C TRP A 98 51.98 27.76 21.47
N ALA A 99 52.90 26.91 21.01
CA ALA A 99 52.72 26.10 19.81
C ALA A 99 51.52 25.12 19.96
N ALA A 100 51.39 24.45 21.10
CA ALA A 100 50.24 23.58 21.38
C ALA A 100 48.91 24.36 21.43
N LYS A 101 48.91 25.61 21.92
CA LYS A 101 47.75 26.50 21.85
C LYS A 101 47.38 26.83 20.40
N GLN A 102 48.36 27.19 19.56
CA GLN A 102 48.13 27.47 18.13
C GLN A 102 47.60 26.23 17.38
N GLU A 103 48.11 25.03 17.68
CA GLU A 103 47.61 23.78 17.10
C GLU A 103 46.15 23.50 17.48
N GLN A 104 45.77 23.75 18.74
CA GLN A 104 44.36 23.66 19.16
C GLN A 104 43.49 24.72 18.48
N GLU A 105 43.97 25.94 18.26
CA GLU A 105 43.23 27.01 17.60
C GLU A 105 43.00 26.68 16.11
N ALA A 106 44.00 26.13 15.42
CA ALA A 106 43.85 25.59 14.07
C ALA A 106 42.84 24.42 14.01
N LYS A 107 42.88 23.49 14.97
CA LYS A 107 41.91 22.38 15.08
C LYS A 107 40.48 22.89 15.32
N ARG A 108 40.29 23.90 16.19
CA ARG A 108 39.00 24.58 16.41
C ARG A 108 38.49 25.27 15.15
N ALA A 109 39.36 26.01 14.44
CA ALA A 109 38.99 26.68 13.19
C ALA A 109 38.55 25.70 12.09
N LYS A 110 39.28 24.58 11.91
CA LYS A 110 38.87 23.54 10.96
C LYS A 110 37.52 22.91 11.32
N TYR A 111 37.31 22.58 12.60
CA TYR A 111 36.02 22.03 13.06
C TYR A 111 34.86 22.99 12.81
N GLN A 112 35.07 24.30 13.06
CA GLN A 112 34.08 25.34 12.78
C GLN A 112 33.72 25.40 11.29
N GLN A 113 34.72 25.40 10.39
CA GLN A 113 34.48 25.37 8.94
C GLN A 113 33.70 24.12 8.50
N GLU A 114 34.07 22.93 9.00
CA GLU A 114 33.34 21.70 8.71
C GLU A 114 31.89 21.73 9.23
N TRP A 115 31.66 22.33 10.41
CA TRP A 115 30.32 22.49 10.98
C TRP A 115 29.47 23.45 10.14
N GLU A 116 30.03 24.59 9.73
CA GLU A 116 29.35 25.56 8.86
C GLU A 116 29.01 24.97 7.49
N GLN A 117 29.92 24.21 6.87
CA GLN A 117 29.65 23.48 5.63
C GLN A 117 28.51 22.47 5.79
N LYS A 118 28.48 21.72 6.91
CA LYS A 118 27.37 20.79 7.23
C LYS A 118 26.04 21.54 7.40
N GLN A 119 26.04 22.71 8.04
CA GLN A 119 24.85 23.58 8.16
C GLN A 119 24.38 24.13 6.81
N GLN A 120 25.28 24.61 5.95
CA GLN A 120 24.93 25.07 4.60
C GLN A 120 24.36 23.92 3.75
N GLN A 121 24.93 22.72 3.85
CA GLN A 121 24.45 21.55 3.12
C GLN A 121 23.06 21.10 3.60
N GLN A 122 22.79 21.14 4.91
CA GLN A 122 21.43 20.88 5.43
C GLN A 122 20.41 21.90 4.89
N LYS A 123 20.75 23.20 4.89
CA LYS A 123 19.89 24.26 4.31
C LYS A 123 19.64 24.03 2.81
N ARG A 124 20.65 23.63 2.04
CA ARG A 124 20.50 23.27 0.60
C ARG A 124 19.54 22.09 0.40
N VAL A 125 19.67 21.03 1.20
CA VAL A 125 18.77 19.85 1.13
C VAL A 125 17.34 20.22 1.52
N GLN A 126 17.14 21.03 2.56
CA GLN A 126 15.82 21.53 2.96
C GLN A 126 15.16 22.38 1.86
N ALA A 127 15.91 23.32 1.26
CA ALA A 127 15.43 24.14 0.15
C ALA A 127 15.05 23.31 -1.09
N ALA A 128 15.88 22.31 -1.45
CA ALA A 128 15.58 21.38 -2.54
C ALA A 128 14.32 20.55 -2.26
N SER A 129 14.14 20.06 -1.03
CA SER A 129 12.95 19.33 -0.60
C SER A 129 11.69 20.20 -0.64
N LEU A 130 11.78 21.48 -0.25
CA LEU A 130 10.68 22.43 -0.32
C LEU A 130 10.28 22.71 -1.78
N LYS A 131 11.26 22.95 -2.66
CA LYS A 131 11.03 23.17 -4.10
C LYS A 131 10.39 21.95 -4.77
N ALA A 132 10.84 20.74 -4.44
CA ALA A 132 10.24 19.49 -4.91
C ALA A 132 8.79 19.32 -4.42
N SER A 133 8.51 19.64 -3.16
CA SER A 133 7.15 19.62 -2.60
C SER A 133 6.22 20.62 -3.30
N GLN A 134 6.67 21.85 -3.54
CA GLN A 134 5.93 22.88 -4.29
C GLN A 134 5.62 22.43 -5.73
N GLN A 135 6.61 21.87 -6.44
CA GLN A 135 6.42 21.32 -7.79
C GLN A 135 5.44 20.14 -7.79
N GLN A 136 5.49 19.27 -6.77
CA GLN A 136 4.54 18.18 -6.60
C GLN A 136 3.11 18.70 -6.34
N GLN A 137 2.93 19.75 -5.54
CA GLN A 137 1.63 20.39 -5.32
C GLN A 137 1.09 21.04 -6.61
N GLN A 138 1.94 21.69 -7.42
CA GLN A 138 1.54 22.22 -8.72
C GLN A 138 1.08 21.11 -9.67
N LEU A 139 1.82 20.00 -9.76
CA LEU A 139 1.42 18.83 -10.54
C LEU A 139 0.10 18.21 -10.04
N GLN A 140 -0.11 18.14 -8.72
CA GLN A 140 -1.39 17.69 -8.14
C GLN A 140 -2.56 18.61 -8.51
N LYS A 141 -2.37 19.94 -8.46
CA LYS A 141 -3.36 20.94 -8.89
C LYS A 141 -3.69 20.81 -10.39
N GLN A 142 -2.67 20.71 -11.26
CA GLN A 142 -2.87 20.48 -12.70
C GLN A 142 -3.62 19.18 -12.99
N GLN A 143 -3.27 18.08 -12.31
CA GLN A 143 -4.01 16.82 -12.44
C GLN A 143 -5.43 16.91 -11.87
N GLN A 144 -5.68 17.74 -10.85
CA GLN A 144 -7.02 17.97 -10.31
C GLN A 144 -7.89 18.75 -11.30
N ALA A 145 -7.38 19.83 -11.89
CA ALA A 145 -8.06 20.58 -12.94
C ALA A 145 -8.42 19.66 -14.12
N LYS A 146 -7.46 18.88 -14.64
CA LYS A 146 -7.73 17.89 -15.70
C LYS A 146 -8.76 16.84 -15.28
N ARG A 147 -8.75 16.36 -14.02
CA ARG A 147 -9.80 15.45 -13.51
C ARG A 147 -11.17 16.11 -13.46
N GLN A 148 -11.25 17.39 -13.09
CA GLN A 148 -12.52 18.15 -13.06
C GLN A 148 -13.05 18.38 -14.48
N GLU A 149 -12.20 18.77 -15.42
CA GLU A 149 -12.51 18.91 -16.85
C GLU A 149 -13.03 17.58 -17.45
N TYR A 150 -12.31 16.47 -17.24
CA TYR A 150 -12.78 15.13 -17.65
C TYR A 150 -14.09 14.74 -16.96
N HIS A 151 -14.33 15.15 -15.71
CA HIS A 151 -15.57 14.86 -15.01
C HIS A 151 -16.75 15.67 -15.57
N GLN A 152 -16.56 16.95 -15.87
CA GLN A 152 -17.57 17.79 -16.54
C GLN A 152 -17.91 17.25 -17.94
N LYS A 153 -16.90 16.96 -18.77
CA LYS A 153 -17.10 16.33 -20.09
C LYS A 153 -17.80 14.97 -19.97
N TRP A 154 -17.51 14.19 -18.94
CA TRP A 154 -18.19 12.92 -18.66
C TRP A 154 -19.65 13.11 -18.19
N GLN A 155 -19.93 14.10 -17.33
CA GLN A 155 -21.27 14.45 -16.88
C GLN A 155 -22.15 14.90 -18.05
N GLN A 156 -21.65 15.83 -18.89
CA GLN A 156 -22.31 16.25 -20.13
C GLN A 156 -22.63 15.06 -21.04
N GLN A 157 -21.68 14.13 -21.21
CA GLN A 157 -21.94 12.90 -21.95
C GLN A 157 -22.95 11.95 -21.28
N GLN A 158 -23.07 11.93 -19.94
CA GLN A 158 -24.13 11.17 -19.27
C GLN A 158 -25.49 11.85 -19.48
N GLN A 159 -25.57 13.17 -19.33
CA GLN A 159 -26.79 13.95 -19.57
C GLN A 159 -27.29 13.77 -21.00
N ALA A 160 -26.42 13.92 -22.01
CA ALA A 160 -26.77 13.69 -23.41
C ALA A 160 -27.22 12.23 -23.69
N LYS A 161 -26.61 11.24 -23.02
CA LYS A 161 -27.05 9.83 -23.10
C LYS A 161 -28.37 9.59 -22.37
N GLN A 162 -28.62 10.28 -21.26
CA GLN A 162 -29.87 10.21 -20.51
C GLN A 162 -31.02 10.87 -21.29
N GLN A 163 -30.78 12.02 -21.93
CA GLN A 163 -31.72 12.68 -22.84
C GLN A 163 -32.04 11.79 -24.06
N ARG A 164 -31.03 11.23 -24.75
CA ARG A 164 -31.26 10.27 -25.85
C ARG A 164 -32.00 9.02 -25.37
N SER A 165 -31.68 8.50 -24.19
CA SER A 165 -32.39 7.37 -23.58
C SER A 165 -33.83 7.73 -23.18
N GLN A 166 -34.10 8.97 -22.75
CA GLN A 166 -35.46 9.47 -22.48
C GLN A 166 -36.26 9.68 -23.77
N GLN A 167 -35.65 10.17 -24.85
CA GLN A 167 -36.26 10.27 -26.18
C GLN A 167 -36.60 8.86 -26.72
N GLN A 168 -35.64 7.94 -26.67
CA GLN A 168 -35.87 6.53 -27.03
C GLN A 168 -36.91 5.86 -26.13
N ALA A 169 -36.95 6.17 -24.83
CA ALA A 169 -37.97 5.66 -23.92
C ALA A 169 -39.35 6.30 -24.16
N LYS A 170 -39.44 7.55 -24.63
CA LYS A 170 -40.70 8.16 -25.10
C LYS A 170 -41.18 7.48 -26.38
N GLN A 171 -40.31 7.27 -27.36
CA GLN A 171 -40.62 6.53 -28.59
C GLN A 171 -41.03 5.08 -28.30
N GLN A 172 -40.29 4.37 -27.44
CA GLN A 172 -40.64 3.01 -27.01
C GLN A 172 -41.93 2.97 -26.20
N ARG A 173 -42.22 3.95 -25.33
CA ARG A 173 -43.51 4.06 -24.65
C ARG A 173 -44.66 4.29 -25.62
N TYR A 174 -44.49 5.13 -26.64
CA TYR A 174 -45.50 5.33 -27.69
C TYR A 174 -45.80 4.02 -28.44
N GLN A 175 -44.77 3.28 -28.87
CA GLN A 175 -44.94 1.95 -29.49
C GLN A 175 -45.52 0.91 -28.51
N GLN A 176 -45.09 0.93 -27.24
CA GLN A 176 -45.61 0.03 -26.20
C GLN A 176 -47.04 0.37 -25.76
N GLN A 177 -47.49 1.62 -25.85
CA GLN A 177 -48.88 2.00 -25.61
C GLN A 177 -49.76 1.48 -26.75
N LYS A 178 -49.28 1.58 -28.00
CA LYS A 178 -49.92 0.95 -29.18
C LYS A 178 -50.02 -0.58 -29.06
N GLN A 179 -49.11 -1.24 -28.33
CA GLN A 179 -49.19 -2.68 -28.03
C GLN A 179 -49.97 -3.02 -26.74
N ALA A 180 -49.88 -2.21 -25.68
CA ALA A 180 -50.54 -2.43 -24.39
C ALA A 180 -52.03 -2.00 -24.35
N GLN A 181 -52.56 -1.61 -25.50
CA GLN A 181 -54.01 -1.63 -25.76
C GLN A 181 -54.50 -3.04 -26.13
N ALA A 182 -53.63 -3.96 -26.57
CA ALA A 182 -53.98 -5.34 -26.91
C ALA A 182 -53.82 -6.35 -25.74
N ASP A 183 -52.95 -6.05 -24.76
CA ASP A 183 -52.63 -6.98 -23.65
C ASP A 183 -52.73 -6.29 -22.27
N ARG A 184 -53.59 -6.83 -21.38
CA ARG A 184 -53.70 -6.37 -19.97
C ARG A 184 -54.08 -7.48 -18.98
N ARG A 185 -53.10 -7.99 -18.21
CA ARG A 185 -53.28 -8.46 -16.82
C ARG A 185 -52.03 -8.15 -15.97
N PRO A 186 -52.16 -7.67 -14.71
CA PRO A 186 -51.02 -7.33 -13.84
C PRO A 186 -50.63 -8.46 -12.87
N VAL A 187 -49.36 -8.49 -12.42
CA VAL A 187 -48.88 -9.36 -11.32
C VAL A 187 -47.91 -8.60 -10.41
N VAL A 188 -48.07 -8.76 -9.09
CA VAL A 188 -47.29 -8.09 -8.03
C VAL A 188 -45.97 -8.84 -7.73
N ARG A 189 -44.97 -8.15 -7.18
CA ARG A 189 -43.64 -8.73 -6.84
C ARG A 189 -43.37 -8.72 -5.32
N PRO A 190 -43.19 -9.89 -4.66
CA PRO A 190 -42.84 -9.97 -3.24
C PRO A 190 -41.31 -9.92 -2.98
N ALA A 191 -40.95 -10.09 -1.70
CA ALA A 191 -39.64 -9.82 -1.11
C ALA A 191 -38.44 -10.63 -1.66
N THR A 192 -37.24 -10.24 -1.22
CA THR A 192 -35.94 -10.84 -1.58
C THR A 192 -35.78 -12.30 -1.13
N ARG A 193 -36.28 -13.22 -1.96
CA ARG A 193 -35.79 -14.60 -2.02
C ARG A 193 -34.27 -14.60 -2.31
N SER A 194 -33.55 -15.52 -1.68
CA SER A 194 -32.24 -15.96 -2.17
C SER A 194 -32.42 -16.53 -3.58
N VAL A 195 -31.85 -15.87 -4.58
CA VAL A 195 -31.85 -16.37 -5.96
C VAL A 195 -30.86 -17.51 -6.04
N GLY A 196 -31.32 -18.73 -5.75
CA GLY A 196 -30.54 -19.93 -6.07
C GLY A 196 -30.36 -20.04 -7.59
N TYR A 197 -29.23 -20.53 -8.06
CA TYR A 197 -28.96 -20.82 -9.48
C TYR A 197 -28.67 -22.30 -9.69
N GLY A 198 -29.34 -22.91 -10.66
CA GLY A 198 -29.34 -24.36 -10.89
C GLY A 198 -30.67 -24.99 -10.52
N GLY A 199 -30.80 -26.29 -10.79
CA GLY A 199 -32.02 -27.08 -10.50
C GLY A 199 -33.29 -26.68 -11.27
N ARG A 200 -33.21 -25.77 -12.25
CA ARG A 200 -34.37 -25.23 -13.00
C ARG A 200 -34.36 -25.55 -14.50
N GLY A 201 -33.52 -26.49 -14.91
CA GLY A 201 -33.29 -26.83 -16.31
C GLY A 201 -32.43 -25.79 -17.04
N VAL A 202 -32.09 -26.08 -18.30
CA VAL A 202 -31.17 -25.26 -19.13
C VAL A 202 -31.89 -24.24 -20.03
N GLY A 203 -33.20 -24.06 -19.83
CA GLY A 203 -34.09 -23.26 -20.67
C GLY A 203 -34.41 -23.92 -22.02
N ASN A 204 -35.60 -23.67 -22.55
CA ASN A 204 -36.06 -24.22 -23.83
C ASN A 204 -35.74 -23.23 -24.96
N TYR A 205 -34.50 -23.29 -25.46
CA TYR A 205 -34.02 -22.44 -26.55
C TYR A 205 -33.85 -23.23 -27.84
N SER A 206 -34.27 -22.64 -28.96
CA SER A 206 -34.00 -23.15 -30.31
C SER A 206 -34.02 -21.99 -31.31
N ALA A 207 -33.15 -22.04 -32.32
CA ALA A 207 -33.22 -21.24 -33.54
C ALA A 207 -32.45 -21.96 -34.66
N ALA A 208 -32.91 -21.86 -35.91
CA ALA A 208 -32.21 -22.46 -37.05
C ALA A 208 -30.80 -21.86 -37.23
N SER A 209 -30.67 -20.54 -37.09
CA SER A 209 -29.42 -19.78 -37.27
C SER A 209 -29.15 -18.81 -36.13
N LEU A 210 -27.90 -18.32 -36.05
CA LEU A 210 -27.47 -17.32 -35.08
C LEU A 210 -27.93 -15.91 -35.51
N SER A 211 -28.72 -15.26 -34.66
CA SER A 211 -29.28 -13.92 -34.88
C SER A 211 -28.93 -12.95 -33.73
N GLY A 212 -29.63 -11.82 -33.62
CA GLY A 212 -29.43 -10.85 -32.55
C GLY A 212 -28.08 -10.14 -32.60
N SER A 213 -27.53 -9.78 -31.43
CA SER A 213 -26.30 -8.96 -31.33
C SER A 213 -25.03 -9.61 -31.88
N PHE A 214 -25.06 -10.88 -32.25
CA PHE A 214 -23.92 -11.64 -32.78
C PHE A 214 -24.24 -12.38 -34.09
N ALA A 215 -25.30 -11.96 -34.80
CA ALA A 215 -25.66 -12.49 -36.11
C ALA A 215 -24.45 -12.51 -37.07
N GLY A 216 -24.27 -13.62 -37.80
CA GLY A 216 -23.16 -13.80 -38.75
C GLY A 216 -21.75 -13.83 -38.15
N ASN A 217 -21.57 -13.80 -36.82
CA ASN A 217 -20.23 -13.75 -36.22
C ASN A 217 -19.48 -15.08 -36.40
N ARG A 218 -18.56 -15.14 -37.38
CA ARG A 218 -17.79 -16.35 -37.75
C ARG A 218 -17.07 -17.02 -36.57
N ALA A 219 -16.55 -16.25 -35.61
CA ALA A 219 -15.86 -16.80 -34.44
C ALA A 219 -16.84 -17.48 -33.45
N LEU A 220 -18.03 -16.91 -33.28
CA LEU A 220 -19.09 -17.52 -32.45
C LEU A 220 -19.74 -18.73 -33.15
N LEU A 221 -19.91 -18.70 -34.48
CA LEU A 221 -20.36 -19.85 -35.26
C LEU A 221 -19.40 -21.04 -35.13
N TYR A 222 -18.10 -20.82 -35.37
CA TYR A 222 -17.07 -21.86 -35.16
C TYR A 222 -17.05 -22.38 -33.71
N PHE A 223 -17.30 -21.51 -32.72
CA PHE A 223 -17.44 -21.94 -31.33
C PHE A 223 -18.68 -22.82 -31.11
N ILE A 224 -19.82 -22.52 -31.74
CA ILE A 224 -21.05 -23.33 -31.68
C ILE A 224 -20.81 -24.70 -32.32
N ASP A 225 -20.15 -24.76 -33.48
CA ASP A 225 -19.76 -26.02 -34.13
C ASP A 225 -18.83 -26.85 -33.23
N ALA A 226 -17.80 -26.23 -32.65
CA ALA A 226 -16.87 -26.89 -31.74
C ALA A 226 -17.52 -27.37 -30.44
N MET A 227 -18.51 -26.63 -29.89
CA MET A 227 -19.30 -27.07 -28.74
C MET A 227 -20.25 -28.22 -29.08
N SER A 228 -20.76 -28.26 -30.31
CA SER A 228 -21.58 -29.37 -30.79
C SER A 228 -20.74 -30.64 -30.95
N ALA A 229 -19.68 -30.58 -31.75
CA ALA A 229 -18.83 -31.73 -32.06
C ALA A 229 -18.07 -32.30 -30.84
N ARG A 230 -17.58 -31.45 -29.93
CA ARG A 230 -16.75 -31.90 -28.78
C ARG A 230 -17.54 -32.23 -27.51
N HIS A 231 -18.77 -31.73 -27.38
CA HIS A 231 -19.53 -31.80 -26.13
C HIS A 231 -21.00 -32.20 -26.30
N GLY A 232 -21.47 -32.53 -27.51
CA GLY A 232 -22.84 -32.97 -27.76
C GLY A 232 -23.91 -31.91 -27.50
N PHE A 233 -23.61 -30.63 -27.71
CA PHE A 233 -24.65 -29.59 -27.71
C PHE A 233 -25.39 -29.55 -29.04
N SER A 234 -26.72 -29.41 -29.00
CA SER A 234 -27.49 -29.08 -30.19
C SER A 234 -27.08 -27.69 -30.73
N LYS A 235 -26.80 -27.61 -32.04
CA LYS A 235 -26.50 -26.34 -32.71
C LYS A 235 -27.70 -25.40 -32.66
N SER A 236 -28.93 -25.90 -32.82
CA SER A 236 -30.14 -25.06 -32.77
C SER A 236 -30.39 -24.51 -31.37
N TYR A 237 -30.11 -25.30 -30.32
CA TYR A 237 -30.14 -24.80 -28.93
C TYR A 237 -29.13 -23.66 -28.72
N LEU A 238 -27.87 -23.85 -29.13
CA LEU A 238 -26.84 -22.82 -28.97
C LEU A 238 -27.13 -21.57 -29.82
N ASN A 239 -27.61 -21.73 -31.05
CA ASN A 239 -28.10 -20.62 -31.89
C ASN A 239 -29.22 -19.85 -31.17
N GLY A 240 -30.18 -20.55 -30.57
CA GLY A 240 -31.25 -19.96 -29.75
C GLY A 240 -30.72 -19.18 -28.55
N VAL A 241 -29.84 -19.79 -27.75
CA VAL A 241 -29.19 -19.16 -26.58
C VAL A 241 -28.41 -17.90 -26.98
N PHE A 242 -27.51 -18.00 -27.97
CA PHE A 242 -26.66 -16.88 -28.37
C PHE A 242 -27.43 -15.78 -29.12
N SER A 243 -28.54 -16.10 -29.79
CA SER A 243 -29.47 -15.10 -30.34
C SER A 243 -30.15 -14.25 -29.25
N LYS A 244 -30.21 -14.74 -28.00
CA LYS A 244 -30.68 -13.97 -26.84
C LYS A 244 -29.53 -13.37 -26.01
N ALA A 245 -28.27 -13.63 -26.36
CA ALA A 245 -27.10 -12.95 -25.78
C ALA A 245 -26.97 -11.53 -26.36
N ARG A 246 -26.44 -10.60 -25.57
CA ARG A 246 -26.34 -9.18 -25.91
C ARG A 246 -24.88 -8.76 -25.93
N ASN A 247 -24.48 -8.04 -26.98
CA ASN A 247 -23.18 -7.34 -26.99
C ASN A 247 -23.19 -6.22 -25.92
N ARG A 248 -22.05 -5.97 -25.30
CA ARG A 248 -21.91 -5.08 -24.13
C ARG A 248 -20.83 -4.04 -24.33
N ASP A 249 -21.19 -2.87 -24.83
CA ASP A 249 -20.23 -1.77 -25.02
C ASP A 249 -19.52 -1.36 -23.72
N ASP A 250 -20.16 -1.56 -22.55
CA ASP A 250 -19.54 -1.30 -21.26
C ASP A 250 -18.49 -2.34 -20.87
N VAL A 251 -18.64 -3.59 -21.31
CA VAL A 251 -17.59 -4.63 -21.24
C VAL A 251 -16.50 -4.34 -22.28
N ALA A 252 -16.88 -4.00 -23.51
CA ALA A 252 -15.93 -3.68 -24.57
C ALA A 252 -15.03 -2.47 -24.23
N ARG A 253 -15.60 -1.39 -23.67
CA ARG A 253 -14.82 -0.24 -23.18
C ARG A 253 -13.84 -0.57 -22.06
N LEU A 254 -14.11 -1.58 -21.22
CA LEU A 254 -13.18 -2.03 -20.19
C LEU A 254 -11.97 -2.78 -20.76
N TRP A 255 -12.10 -3.36 -21.96
CA TRP A 255 -11.00 -3.99 -22.71
C TRP A 255 -10.28 -3.05 -23.68
N ALA A 256 -10.98 -2.04 -24.22
CA ALA A 256 -10.41 -1.01 -25.08
C ALA A 256 -9.66 0.09 -24.27
N GLY A 257 -10.14 0.41 -23.08
CA GLY A 257 -9.38 1.21 -22.11
C GLY A 257 -8.12 0.47 -21.70
N ASN A 258 -6.99 1.18 -21.58
CA ASN A 258 -5.64 0.60 -21.50
C ASN A 258 -5.29 0.00 -20.11
N ASN A 259 -6.19 -0.84 -19.59
CA ASN A 259 -6.18 -1.44 -18.25
C ASN A 259 -5.14 -2.58 -18.08
N GLY A 260 -4.11 -2.62 -18.93
CA GLY A 260 -2.83 -3.21 -18.58
C GLY A 260 -2.09 -2.39 -17.51
N GLY A 261 -2.45 -1.11 -17.36
CA GLY A 261 -2.01 -0.25 -16.26
C GLY A 261 -2.45 -0.79 -14.89
N SER A 262 -1.52 -1.44 -14.20
CA SER A 262 -1.71 -1.95 -12.84
C SER A 262 -2.18 -0.85 -11.88
N SER A 263 -3.04 -1.22 -10.92
CA SER A 263 -3.51 -0.32 -9.86
C SER A 263 -2.39 0.19 -8.91
N SER A 264 -1.15 -0.27 -9.09
CA SER A 264 0.06 0.24 -8.42
C SER A 264 0.23 1.76 -8.55
N GLY A 265 -0.25 2.38 -9.63
CA GLY A 265 -0.22 3.84 -9.83
C GLY A 265 -0.97 4.69 -8.80
N ARG A 266 -1.64 4.07 -7.80
CA ARG A 266 -2.25 4.76 -6.65
C ARG A 266 -1.67 4.36 -5.28
N GLY A 267 -0.65 3.51 -5.23
CA GLY A 267 -0.02 3.07 -3.98
C GLY A 267 -0.85 2.09 -3.15
N TRP A 268 -0.17 1.46 -2.19
CA TRP A 268 -0.71 0.43 -1.30
C TRP A 268 -1.81 0.97 -0.38
N TYR A 269 -1.63 2.16 0.21
CA TYR A 269 -2.63 2.73 1.13
C TYR A 269 -3.98 3.00 0.44
N ASN A 270 -3.98 3.49 -0.80
CA ASN A 270 -5.20 3.67 -1.59
C ASN A 270 -5.84 2.33 -2.02
N TYR A 271 -5.04 1.26 -2.16
CA TYR A 271 -5.60 -0.07 -2.38
C TYR A 271 -6.24 -0.59 -1.10
N ARG A 272 -5.49 -0.62 0.00
CA ARG A 272 -5.88 -1.07 1.34
C ARG A 272 -7.20 -0.43 1.82
N SER A 273 -7.33 0.90 1.71
CA SER A 273 -8.49 1.65 2.25
C SER A 273 -9.83 1.30 1.61
N LYS A 274 -9.86 0.63 0.45
CA LYS A 274 -11.09 0.12 -0.19
C LYS A 274 -11.64 -1.13 0.50
N PHE A 275 -10.77 -1.87 1.21
CA PHE A 275 -11.05 -3.21 1.75
C PHE A 275 -10.93 -3.24 3.27
N VAL A 276 -9.80 -2.81 3.81
CA VAL A 276 -9.47 -2.91 5.25
C VAL A 276 -9.93 -1.64 5.98
N THR A 277 -11.20 -1.61 6.36
CA THR A 277 -11.85 -0.53 7.13
C THR A 277 -12.69 -1.12 8.27
N ALA A 278 -12.94 -0.35 9.33
CA ALA A 278 -13.79 -0.80 10.44
C ALA A 278 -15.18 -1.26 9.97
N ALA A 279 -15.82 -0.48 9.08
CA ALA A 279 -17.13 -0.81 8.51
C ALA A 279 -17.15 -2.09 7.66
N ASN A 280 -16.04 -2.44 6.98
CA ASN A 280 -15.93 -3.73 6.29
C ASN A 280 -15.60 -4.85 7.28
N THR A 281 -14.75 -4.60 8.28
CA THR A 281 -14.40 -5.57 9.31
C THR A 281 -15.65 -6.05 10.05
N GLN A 282 -16.52 -5.13 10.50
CA GLN A 282 -17.78 -5.51 11.15
C GLN A 282 -18.75 -6.25 10.22
N LYS A 283 -18.76 -5.95 8.91
CA LYS A 283 -19.52 -6.73 7.91
C LYS A 283 -18.96 -8.15 7.72
N GLY A 284 -17.65 -8.33 7.85
CA GLY A 284 -16.99 -9.64 7.91
C GLY A 284 -17.30 -10.42 9.18
N VAL A 285 -17.32 -9.74 10.34
CA VAL A 285 -17.76 -10.32 11.63
C VAL A 285 -19.21 -10.79 11.56
N GLN A 286 -20.11 -9.98 10.99
CA GLN A 286 -21.51 -10.34 10.76
C GLN A 286 -21.63 -11.58 9.86
N PHE A 287 -20.91 -11.62 8.73
CA PHE A 287 -20.92 -12.77 7.83
C PHE A 287 -20.37 -14.03 8.52
N TRP A 288 -19.27 -13.91 9.27
CA TRP A 288 -18.71 -15.02 10.05
C TRP A 288 -19.70 -15.55 11.07
N LYS A 289 -20.28 -14.67 11.92
CA LYS A 289 -21.26 -15.07 12.93
C LYS A 289 -22.45 -15.79 12.30
N LYS A 290 -22.99 -15.28 11.18
CA LYS A 290 -24.10 -15.91 10.43
C LYS A 290 -23.76 -17.29 9.87
N HIS A 291 -22.53 -17.51 9.38
CA HIS A 291 -22.13 -18.76 8.70
C HIS A 291 -21.11 -19.58 9.49
N ARG A 292 -21.05 -19.41 10.82
CA ARG A 292 -20.02 -19.97 11.72
C ARG A 292 -19.82 -21.47 11.55
N ALA A 293 -20.91 -22.25 11.57
CA ALA A 293 -20.87 -23.70 11.44
C ALA A 293 -20.30 -24.16 10.08
N HIS A 294 -20.72 -23.53 8.97
CA HIS A 294 -20.20 -23.85 7.64
C HIS A 294 -18.71 -23.47 7.51
N LEU A 295 -18.29 -22.33 8.06
CA LEU A 295 -16.89 -21.91 8.10
C LEU A 295 -16.02 -22.87 8.93
N GLN A 296 -16.51 -23.33 10.08
CA GLN A 296 -15.84 -24.34 10.90
C GLN A 296 -15.72 -25.68 10.16
N ARG A 297 -16.82 -26.18 9.56
CA ARG A 297 -16.83 -27.41 8.75
C ARG A 297 -15.91 -27.32 7.53
N ALA A 298 -15.84 -26.15 6.88
CA ALA A 298 -14.93 -25.90 5.77
C ALA A 298 -13.46 -25.92 6.24
N SER A 299 -13.17 -25.31 7.39
CA SER A 299 -11.83 -25.40 7.99
C SER A 299 -11.45 -26.83 8.37
N GLN A 300 -12.35 -27.58 9.00
CA GLN A 300 -12.17 -28.99 9.33
C GLN A 300 -11.85 -29.82 8.07
N ARG A 301 -12.68 -29.74 7.02
CA ARG A 301 -12.57 -30.55 5.79
C ARG A 301 -11.38 -30.17 4.89
N TYR A 302 -11.03 -28.89 4.82
CA TYR A 302 -10.06 -28.37 3.83
C TYR A 302 -8.77 -27.80 4.45
N GLY A 303 -8.68 -27.73 5.79
CA GLY A 303 -7.52 -27.18 6.50
C GLY A 303 -7.32 -25.68 6.33
N VAL A 304 -8.29 -24.94 5.78
CA VAL A 304 -8.20 -23.50 5.54
C VAL A 304 -8.72 -22.74 6.77
N ASP A 305 -7.99 -21.73 7.22
CA ASP A 305 -8.34 -20.97 8.42
C ASP A 305 -9.50 -19.99 8.09
N PRO A 306 -10.63 -19.98 8.85
CA PRO A 306 -11.88 -19.32 8.45
C PRO A 306 -11.76 -17.86 8.03
N GLU A 307 -10.86 -17.11 8.67
CA GLU A 307 -10.63 -15.70 8.38
C GLU A 307 -10.25 -15.44 6.92
N TYR A 308 -9.57 -16.38 6.24
CA TYR A 308 -9.17 -16.21 4.84
C TYR A 308 -10.33 -16.49 3.88
N ILE A 309 -11.25 -17.41 4.22
CA ILE A 309 -12.49 -17.60 3.48
C ILE A 309 -13.33 -16.31 3.54
N VAL A 310 -13.52 -15.77 4.75
CA VAL A 310 -14.24 -14.52 4.99
C VAL A 310 -13.52 -13.32 4.34
N GLY A 311 -12.19 -13.30 4.36
CA GLY A 311 -11.36 -12.27 3.72
C GLY A 311 -11.51 -12.24 2.19
N ILE A 312 -11.48 -13.40 1.53
CA ILE A 312 -11.71 -13.53 0.08
C ILE A 312 -13.10 -13.02 -0.30
N MET A 313 -14.16 -13.55 0.33
CA MET A 313 -15.55 -13.15 0.04
C MET A 313 -15.80 -11.66 0.35
N GLY A 314 -15.07 -11.11 1.32
CA GLY A 314 -15.06 -9.68 1.65
C GLY A 314 -14.40 -8.82 0.57
N VAL A 315 -13.21 -9.23 0.09
CA VAL A 315 -12.46 -8.52 -0.96
C VAL A 315 -13.19 -8.57 -2.30
N GLU A 316 -13.65 -9.75 -2.72
CA GLU A 316 -14.29 -9.95 -4.02
C GLU A 316 -15.68 -9.28 -4.12
N THR A 317 -16.59 -9.56 -3.18
CA THR A 317 -18.02 -9.18 -3.34
C THR A 317 -18.61 -8.40 -2.17
N ARG A 318 -17.81 -8.03 -1.15
CA ARG A 318 -18.30 -7.46 0.14
C ARG A 318 -19.38 -8.36 0.76
N TRP A 319 -19.13 -9.67 0.74
CA TRP A 319 -20.02 -10.72 1.22
C TRP A 319 -21.38 -10.68 0.50
N GLY A 320 -21.35 -10.81 -0.82
CA GLY A 320 -22.55 -10.91 -1.67
C GLY A 320 -23.24 -9.59 -2.02
N ARG A 321 -22.80 -8.44 -1.50
CA ARG A 321 -23.38 -7.14 -1.85
C ARG A 321 -23.03 -6.68 -3.28
N ILE A 322 -21.92 -7.16 -3.84
CA ILE A 322 -21.42 -6.80 -5.17
C ILE A 322 -21.05 -8.07 -5.93
N LEU A 323 -22.04 -8.87 -6.30
CA LEU A 323 -21.88 -10.12 -7.08
C LEU A 323 -21.59 -9.88 -8.57
N GLY A 324 -21.85 -8.66 -9.06
CA GLY A 324 -21.85 -8.30 -10.47
C GLY A 324 -23.26 -8.09 -11.04
N LYS A 325 -23.35 -7.56 -12.25
CA LYS A 325 -24.62 -7.11 -12.88
C LYS A 325 -24.81 -7.56 -14.34
N HIS A 326 -23.77 -8.10 -14.97
CA HIS A 326 -23.82 -8.55 -16.35
C HIS A 326 -24.28 -9.99 -16.36
N ARG A 327 -25.11 -10.41 -17.33
CA ARG A 327 -25.29 -11.85 -17.56
C ARG A 327 -23.94 -12.43 -17.93
N VAL A 328 -23.54 -13.56 -17.33
CA VAL A 328 -22.20 -14.12 -17.53
C VAL A 328 -21.98 -14.47 -19.01
N ILE A 329 -23.01 -14.97 -19.70
CA ILE A 329 -22.97 -15.19 -21.16
C ILE A 329 -22.75 -13.90 -21.96
N ASP A 330 -23.40 -12.79 -21.63
CA ASP A 330 -23.19 -11.49 -22.32
C ASP A 330 -21.74 -11.02 -22.15
N ALA A 331 -21.23 -11.12 -20.91
CA ALA A 331 -19.89 -10.71 -20.54
C ALA A 331 -18.80 -11.55 -21.23
N LEU A 332 -18.94 -12.88 -21.21
CA LEU A 332 -18.00 -13.81 -21.83
C LEU A 332 -18.04 -13.74 -23.36
N THR A 333 -19.22 -13.73 -23.98
CA THR A 333 -19.36 -13.67 -25.45
C THR A 333 -18.81 -12.35 -25.99
N THR A 334 -19.15 -11.23 -25.35
CA THR A 334 -18.55 -9.92 -25.69
C THR A 334 -17.02 -9.96 -25.51
N SER A 335 -16.52 -10.43 -24.37
CA SER A 335 -15.08 -10.47 -24.09
C SER A 335 -14.30 -11.38 -25.07
N ALA A 336 -14.89 -12.50 -25.48
CA ALA A 336 -14.30 -13.43 -26.45
C ALA A 336 -14.16 -12.82 -27.84
N ILE A 337 -15.13 -12.02 -28.28
CA ILE A 337 -15.14 -11.36 -29.59
C ILE A 337 -14.27 -10.09 -29.60
N VAL A 338 -14.38 -9.21 -28.59
CA VAL A 338 -13.73 -7.89 -28.63
C VAL A 338 -12.28 -7.90 -28.12
N ASN A 339 -11.93 -8.77 -27.17
CA ASN A 339 -10.58 -8.80 -26.59
C ASN A 339 -9.66 -9.69 -27.44
N LYS A 340 -9.22 -9.20 -28.60
CA LYS A 340 -8.34 -9.94 -29.55
C LYS A 340 -7.19 -10.67 -28.82
N ARG A 341 -6.50 -10.00 -27.89
CA ARG A 341 -5.37 -10.55 -27.11
C ARG A 341 -5.74 -11.71 -26.17
N ARG A 342 -6.99 -11.82 -25.73
CA ARG A 342 -7.46 -12.88 -24.81
C ARG A 342 -8.65 -13.69 -25.36
N SER A 343 -8.95 -13.58 -26.65
CA SER A 343 -10.11 -14.22 -27.29
C SER A 343 -10.17 -15.73 -26.99
N LYS A 344 -9.08 -16.47 -27.24
CA LYS A 344 -8.95 -17.92 -26.92
C LYS A 344 -9.18 -18.25 -25.44
N PHE A 345 -8.80 -17.36 -24.52
CA PHE A 345 -9.09 -17.52 -23.09
C PHE A 345 -10.59 -17.36 -22.80
N PHE A 346 -11.22 -16.28 -23.30
CA PHE A 346 -12.64 -16.03 -23.02
C PHE A 346 -13.57 -17.03 -23.72
N PHE A 347 -13.24 -17.53 -24.92
CA PHE A 347 -13.93 -18.67 -25.51
C PHE A 347 -13.77 -19.95 -24.67
N LYS A 348 -12.60 -20.20 -24.05
CA LYS A 348 -12.43 -21.33 -23.13
C LYS A 348 -13.21 -21.18 -21.82
N GLU A 349 -13.38 -19.96 -21.32
CA GLU A 349 -14.26 -19.68 -20.19
C GLU A 349 -15.74 -19.81 -20.58
N LEU A 350 -16.12 -19.44 -21.81
CA LEU A 350 -17.47 -19.65 -22.35
C LEU A 350 -17.79 -21.15 -22.56
N GLU A 351 -16.83 -21.96 -23.02
CA GLU A 351 -16.92 -23.43 -23.05
C GLU A 351 -17.18 -23.99 -21.64
N ASN A 352 -16.38 -23.58 -20.65
CA ASN A 352 -16.55 -24.02 -19.27
C ASN A 352 -17.87 -23.52 -18.65
N TYR A 353 -18.36 -22.34 -19.04
CA TYR A 353 -19.63 -21.79 -18.59
C TYR A 353 -20.82 -22.60 -19.09
N LEU A 354 -20.89 -22.88 -20.40
CA LEU A 354 -21.96 -23.71 -20.96
C LEU A 354 -21.97 -25.12 -20.39
N LEU A 355 -20.78 -25.69 -20.14
CA LEU A 355 -20.64 -26.99 -19.47
C LEU A 355 -21.14 -26.96 -18.03
N MET A 356 -20.81 -25.91 -17.26
CA MET A 356 -21.35 -25.68 -15.91
C MET A 356 -22.87 -25.56 -15.95
N THR A 357 -23.42 -24.70 -16.81
CA THR A 357 -24.88 -24.46 -16.81
C THR A 357 -25.65 -25.72 -17.21
N ARG A 358 -25.06 -26.58 -18.05
CA ARG A 358 -25.60 -27.91 -18.34
C ARG A 358 -25.52 -28.86 -17.15
N SER A 359 -24.38 -28.96 -16.44
CA SER A 359 -24.25 -29.89 -15.31
C SER A 359 -25.11 -29.50 -14.11
N GLU A 360 -25.20 -28.21 -13.78
CA GLU A 360 -25.98 -27.73 -12.63
C GLU A 360 -27.47 -27.51 -12.95
N ARG A 361 -27.95 -27.91 -14.14
CA ARG A 361 -29.35 -27.73 -14.62
C ARG A 361 -29.81 -26.28 -14.50
N MET A 362 -29.04 -25.37 -15.11
CA MET A 362 -29.14 -23.92 -14.96
C MET A 362 -29.35 -23.24 -16.32
N ASP A 363 -30.33 -22.33 -16.43
CA ASP A 363 -30.53 -21.50 -17.63
C ASP A 363 -29.31 -20.58 -17.84
N PRO A 364 -28.58 -20.69 -18.97
CA PRO A 364 -27.37 -19.91 -19.23
C PRO A 364 -27.61 -18.39 -19.40
N LEU A 365 -28.86 -17.94 -19.46
CA LEU A 365 -29.22 -16.51 -19.48
C LEU A 365 -29.45 -15.92 -18.08
N GLN A 366 -29.55 -16.71 -17.00
CA GLN A 366 -29.78 -16.16 -15.64
C GLN A 366 -28.51 -15.68 -14.91
N PRO A 367 -27.40 -16.43 -14.86
CA PRO A 367 -26.24 -16.12 -14.03
C PRO A 367 -25.70 -14.71 -14.21
N LYS A 368 -25.45 -14.01 -13.09
CA LYS A 368 -24.94 -12.64 -13.07
C LYS A 368 -23.57 -12.54 -12.41
N GLY A 369 -22.65 -11.85 -13.09
CA GLY A 369 -21.26 -11.75 -12.70
C GLY A 369 -20.59 -10.44 -13.12
N SER A 370 -19.26 -10.41 -13.00
CA SER A 370 -18.44 -9.28 -13.43
C SER A 370 -18.40 -9.12 -14.96
N TYR A 371 -17.84 -7.98 -15.40
CA TYR A 371 -17.61 -7.70 -16.82
C TYR A 371 -16.72 -8.75 -17.53
N ALA A 372 -15.93 -9.51 -16.78
CA ALA A 372 -15.05 -10.56 -17.29
C ALA A 372 -15.68 -11.97 -17.19
N GLY A 373 -16.90 -12.11 -16.67
CA GLY A 373 -17.57 -13.39 -16.47
C GLY A 373 -17.22 -14.12 -15.16
N ALA A 374 -16.66 -13.41 -14.17
CA ALA A 374 -16.43 -13.97 -12.83
C ALA A 374 -17.72 -13.99 -11.99
N MET A 375 -17.91 -15.04 -11.19
CA MET A 375 -19.23 -15.48 -10.71
C MET A 375 -19.34 -15.63 -9.19
N GLY A 376 -20.52 -15.32 -8.65
CA GLY A 376 -20.88 -15.60 -7.26
C GLY A 376 -20.05 -14.88 -6.20
N TYR A 377 -20.20 -15.27 -4.93
CA TYR A 377 -19.59 -14.61 -3.77
C TYR A 377 -18.05 -14.59 -3.81
N GLY A 378 -17.44 -15.61 -4.43
CA GLY A 378 -15.99 -15.75 -4.58
C GLY A 378 -15.43 -15.24 -5.92
N GLN A 379 -16.25 -14.73 -6.85
CA GLN A 379 -15.83 -14.32 -8.19
C GLN A 379 -14.98 -15.39 -8.92
N PHE A 380 -15.44 -16.64 -8.89
CA PHE A 380 -14.80 -17.72 -9.68
C PHE A 380 -15.03 -17.49 -11.18
N MET A 381 -13.99 -17.71 -11.99
CA MET A 381 -14.16 -17.94 -13.42
C MET A 381 -14.81 -19.31 -13.66
N PRO A 382 -15.53 -19.56 -14.78
CA PRO A 382 -16.11 -20.86 -15.09
C PRO A 382 -15.14 -22.04 -15.08
N SER A 383 -13.88 -21.83 -15.47
CA SER A 383 -12.80 -22.83 -15.31
C SER A 383 -12.53 -23.16 -13.83
N SER A 384 -12.50 -22.14 -12.96
CA SER A 384 -12.35 -22.31 -11.51
C SER A 384 -13.57 -22.98 -10.88
N PHE A 385 -14.78 -22.70 -11.39
CA PHE A 385 -15.97 -23.45 -11.01
C PHE A 385 -15.79 -24.96 -11.29
N ARG A 386 -15.49 -25.33 -12.53
CA ARG A 386 -15.42 -26.77 -12.91
C ARG A 386 -14.29 -27.52 -12.20
N ALA A 387 -13.24 -26.84 -11.76
CA ALA A 387 -12.11 -27.44 -11.03
C ALA A 387 -12.25 -27.43 -9.50
N PHE A 388 -12.96 -26.46 -8.91
CA PHE A 388 -12.91 -26.19 -7.46
C PHE A 388 -14.28 -25.98 -6.78
N ALA A 389 -15.37 -25.78 -7.52
CA ALA A 389 -16.69 -25.63 -6.91
C ALA A 389 -17.18 -26.96 -6.32
N VAL A 390 -17.74 -26.89 -5.11
CA VAL A 390 -18.31 -28.02 -4.38
C VAL A 390 -19.70 -27.66 -3.89
N ASP A 391 -20.59 -28.65 -3.92
CA ASP A 391 -21.83 -28.63 -3.16
C ASP A 391 -21.42 -28.69 -1.69
N PHE A 392 -21.89 -27.71 -0.91
CA PHE A 392 -21.56 -27.60 0.49
C PHE A 392 -22.78 -27.40 1.39
N ASN A 393 -23.95 -27.03 0.87
CA ASN A 393 -25.20 -27.16 1.64
C ASN A 393 -25.75 -28.60 1.62
N GLY A 394 -25.47 -29.38 0.58
CA GLY A 394 -25.89 -30.76 0.38
C GLY A 394 -27.16 -30.91 -0.47
N ASP A 395 -27.48 -29.95 -1.35
CA ASP A 395 -28.71 -29.98 -2.17
C ASP A 395 -28.55 -30.61 -3.56
N GLY A 396 -27.35 -31.09 -3.91
CA GLY A 396 -27.04 -31.72 -5.19
C GLY A 396 -26.68 -30.73 -6.31
N ILE A 397 -26.65 -29.43 -6.04
CA ILE A 397 -26.29 -28.36 -6.97
C ILE A 397 -25.07 -27.62 -6.42
N ARG A 398 -24.26 -27.00 -7.30
CA ARG A 398 -23.16 -26.13 -6.89
C ARG A 398 -23.48 -24.69 -7.25
N ASP A 399 -23.98 -23.92 -6.29
CA ASP A 399 -24.41 -22.55 -6.52
C ASP A 399 -23.42 -21.54 -5.94
N LEU A 400 -22.61 -20.88 -6.78
CA LEU A 400 -21.67 -19.84 -6.30
C LEU A 400 -22.37 -18.57 -5.75
N TRP A 401 -23.68 -18.41 -5.98
CA TRP A 401 -24.51 -17.37 -5.39
C TRP A 401 -25.21 -17.85 -4.10
N ASN A 402 -25.06 -19.13 -3.72
CA ASN A 402 -25.28 -19.63 -2.36
C ASN A 402 -24.03 -19.35 -1.50
N PRO A 403 -24.14 -18.66 -0.35
CA PRO A 403 -22.99 -18.37 0.50
C PRO A 403 -22.34 -19.63 1.10
N VAL A 404 -23.07 -20.73 1.26
CA VAL A 404 -22.55 -21.98 1.85
C VAL A 404 -21.63 -22.70 0.86
N ASP A 405 -22.07 -22.88 -0.38
CA ASP A 405 -21.26 -23.48 -1.45
C ASP A 405 -20.05 -22.61 -1.78
N ALA A 406 -20.21 -21.28 -1.76
CA ALA A 406 -19.09 -20.37 -1.93
C ALA A 406 -18.05 -20.49 -0.79
N ILE A 407 -18.47 -20.70 0.46
CA ILE A 407 -17.56 -21.01 1.59
C ILE A 407 -16.79 -22.32 1.31
N GLY A 408 -17.49 -23.40 0.95
CA GLY A 408 -16.86 -24.69 0.64
C GLY A 408 -15.93 -24.63 -0.57
N SER A 409 -16.34 -23.92 -1.62
CA SER A 409 -15.61 -23.77 -2.88
C SER A 409 -14.34 -22.94 -2.72
N VAL A 410 -14.39 -21.83 -1.98
CA VAL A 410 -13.19 -21.05 -1.64
C VAL A 410 -12.21 -21.89 -0.79
N ALA A 411 -12.71 -22.65 0.18
CA ALA A 411 -11.87 -23.52 1.00
C ALA A 411 -11.22 -24.66 0.16
N ASN A 412 -11.99 -25.32 -0.71
CA ASN A 412 -11.48 -26.34 -1.63
C ASN A 412 -10.44 -25.77 -2.62
N TYR A 413 -10.68 -24.58 -3.18
CA TYR A 413 -9.71 -23.88 -4.03
C TYR A 413 -8.36 -23.72 -3.31
N PHE A 414 -8.39 -23.23 -2.07
CA PHE A 414 -7.19 -23.01 -1.25
C PHE A 414 -6.48 -24.33 -0.90
N ALA A 415 -7.22 -25.38 -0.56
CA ALA A 415 -6.67 -26.72 -0.29
C ALA A 415 -6.02 -27.35 -1.54
N LYS A 416 -6.66 -27.25 -2.72
CA LYS A 416 -6.09 -27.74 -3.99
C LYS A 416 -4.82 -26.95 -4.37
N HIS A 417 -4.78 -25.65 -4.08
CA HIS A 417 -3.58 -24.81 -4.17
C HIS A 417 -2.59 -24.97 -3.00
N LYS A 418 -2.78 -26.00 -2.16
CA LYS A 418 -1.86 -26.46 -1.11
C LYS A 418 -1.70 -25.49 0.07
N TRP A 419 -2.76 -24.82 0.51
CA TRP A 419 -2.80 -24.13 1.81
C TRP A 419 -2.30 -25.03 2.95
N LYS A 420 -1.65 -24.42 3.94
CA LYS A 420 -1.15 -25.11 5.13
C LYS A 420 -1.84 -24.55 6.38
N ARG A 421 -2.66 -25.38 7.02
CA ARG A 421 -3.46 -25.02 8.21
C ARG A 421 -2.62 -24.37 9.29
N GLY A 422 -3.09 -23.26 9.85
CA GLY A 422 -2.43 -22.55 10.95
C GLY A 422 -1.03 -21.99 10.66
N GLN A 423 -0.50 -22.13 9.45
CA GLN A 423 0.80 -21.57 9.10
C GLN A 423 0.70 -20.08 8.82
N GLU A 424 1.70 -19.34 9.30
CA GLU A 424 1.80 -17.89 9.10
C GLU A 424 1.74 -17.54 7.61
N VAL A 425 1.13 -16.40 7.33
CA VAL A 425 0.84 -15.92 5.98
C VAL A 425 1.78 -14.77 5.63
N ALA A 426 1.77 -13.70 6.42
CA ALA A 426 2.69 -12.58 6.24
C ALA A 426 2.88 -11.80 7.53
N VAL A 427 4.12 -11.39 7.83
CA VAL A 427 4.45 -10.55 8.98
C VAL A 427 5.14 -9.25 8.53
N PRO A 428 4.93 -8.12 9.21
CA PRO A 428 5.69 -6.90 8.93
C PRO A 428 7.16 -7.15 9.23
N ALA A 429 8.06 -6.64 8.40
CA ALA A 429 9.49 -6.77 8.61
C ALA A 429 10.04 -5.58 9.42
N ARG A 430 11.16 -5.82 10.10
CA ARG A 430 12.15 -4.79 10.44
C ARG A 430 13.34 -4.92 9.50
N VAL A 431 13.98 -3.80 9.19
CA VAL A 431 15.13 -3.74 8.27
C VAL A 431 16.23 -2.91 8.92
N SER A 432 17.41 -3.49 9.09
CA SER A 432 18.58 -2.85 9.72
C SER A 432 19.71 -2.54 8.73
N SER A 433 19.45 -2.61 7.42
CA SER A 433 20.44 -2.30 6.37
C SER A 433 19.76 -1.78 5.11
N MET A 434 20.33 -0.75 4.49
CA MET A 434 19.87 -0.24 3.20
C MET A 434 20.04 -1.25 2.05
N ALA A 435 20.80 -2.34 2.25
CA ALA A 435 20.98 -3.40 1.27
C ALA A 435 19.69 -4.16 0.87
N TYR A 436 18.53 -3.85 1.50
CA TYR A 436 17.22 -4.34 1.07
C TYR A 436 16.66 -3.62 -0.17
N THR A 437 17.05 -2.37 -0.43
CA THR A 437 16.40 -1.54 -1.47
C THR A 437 16.66 -2.05 -2.88
N SER A 438 17.80 -2.71 -3.09
CA SER A 438 18.20 -3.35 -4.35
C SER A 438 17.77 -4.82 -4.44
N MET A 439 17.06 -5.37 -3.46
CA MET A 439 16.53 -6.74 -3.53
C MET A 439 15.22 -6.78 -4.33
N PRO A 440 15.10 -7.66 -5.35
CA PRO A 440 13.84 -7.89 -6.04
C PRO A 440 12.71 -8.32 -5.08
N ASP A 441 11.53 -7.71 -5.19
CA ASP A 441 10.41 -7.95 -4.29
C ASP A 441 9.16 -8.53 -4.98
N GLY A 442 8.28 -9.12 -4.17
CA GLY A 442 6.98 -9.64 -4.56
C GLY A 442 6.86 -11.17 -4.54
N TYR A 443 5.63 -11.67 -4.59
CA TYR A 443 5.25 -13.08 -4.40
C TYR A 443 5.93 -14.10 -5.34
N LYS A 444 6.59 -13.66 -6.42
CA LYS A 444 7.36 -14.54 -7.31
C LYS A 444 8.79 -14.78 -6.84
N VAL A 445 9.38 -13.83 -6.10
CA VAL A 445 10.77 -13.88 -5.65
C VAL A 445 10.85 -14.68 -4.35
N ARG A 446 11.74 -15.67 -4.27
CA ARG A 446 11.88 -16.58 -3.12
C ARG A 446 13.23 -16.41 -2.44
N TYR A 447 13.23 -16.36 -1.11
CA TYR A 447 14.40 -16.23 -0.25
C TYR A 447 14.36 -17.25 0.89
N SER A 448 15.53 -17.69 1.37
CA SER A 448 15.65 -18.35 2.67
C SER A 448 15.64 -17.29 3.78
N THR A 449 15.18 -17.67 4.97
CA THR A 449 15.22 -16.83 6.19
C THR A 449 16.64 -16.33 6.47
N SER A 450 17.65 -17.20 6.32
CA SER A 450 19.07 -16.85 6.42
C SER A 450 19.50 -15.77 5.39
N ARG A 451 19.07 -15.86 4.13
CA ARG A 451 19.40 -14.84 3.10
C ARG A 451 18.74 -13.48 3.38
N LEU A 452 17.54 -13.46 3.94
CA LEU A 452 16.90 -12.23 4.43
C LEU A 452 17.65 -11.67 5.65
N ALA A 453 17.96 -12.52 6.64
CA ALA A 453 18.66 -12.14 7.86
C ALA A 453 20.07 -11.56 7.58
N LYS A 454 20.82 -12.15 6.64
CA LYS A 454 22.13 -11.64 6.15
C LYS A 454 22.03 -10.30 5.41
N LYS A 455 20.83 -9.86 5.01
CA LYS A 455 20.55 -8.53 4.43
C LYS A 455 19.84 -7.59 5.41
N GLY A 456 19.87 -7.90 6.71
CA GLY A 456 19.28 -7.07 7.77
C GLY A 456 17.76 -7.15 7.87
N ILE A 457 17.11 -8.04 7.11
CA ILE A 457 15.65 -8.20 7.08
C ILE A 457 15.26 -9.31 8.05
N ARG A 458 14.41 -8.99 9.03
CA ARG A 458 13.86 -9.93 10.04
C ARG A 458 12.38 -9.63 10.29
N PRO A 459 11.61 -10.55 10.89
CA PRO A 459 10.30 -10.22 11.46
C PRO A 459 10.41 -9.00 12.38
N ARG A 460 9.41 -8.11 12.34
CA ARG A 460 9.37 -6.95 13.24
C ARG A 460 9.07 -7.38 14.68
N ASN A 461 8.13 -8.31 14.81
CA ASN A 461 7.64 -8.87 16.05
C ASN A 461 7.88 -10.39 16.01
N GLY A 462 8.36 -10.98 17.10
CA GLY A 462 8.54 -12.43 17.24
C GLY A 462 9.62 -13.06 16.34
N SER A 463 9.57 -14.37 16.24
CA SER A 463 10.53 -15.23 15.51
C SER A 463 10.11 -15.51 14.07
N TRP A 464 11.01 -16.12 13.29
CA TRP A 464 10.65 -16.67 11.97
C TRP A 464 9.65 -17.80 12.10
N SER A 465 8.63 -17.84 11.24
CA SER A 465 7.78 -19.03 11.10
C SER A 465 8.55 -20.10 10.32
N ASN A 466 8.64 -21.32 10.84
CA ASN A 466 9.41 -22.42 10.24
C ASN A 466 8.65 -23.11 9.09
N THR A 467 8.29 -22.33 8.07
CA THR A 467 7.43 -22.76 6.94
C THR A 467 8.19 -22.83 5.61
N GLY A 468 9.52 -22.85 5.68
CA GLY A 468 10.42 -23.05 4.53
C GLY A 468 10.84 -21.75 3.84
N ARG A 469 10.53 -21.64 2.53
CA ARG A 469 10.93 -20.48 1.72
C ARG A 469 9.98 -19.30 1.93
N THR A 470 10.57 -18.10 1.93
CA THR A 470 9.90 -16.82 2.21
C THR A 470 9.94 -15.90 1.00
N HIS A 471 9.16 -14.83 1.05
CA HIS A 471 9.04 -13.78 0.04
C HIS A 471 9.34 -12.43 0.69
N LEU A 472 10.24 -11.63 0.11
CA LEU A 472 10.32 -10.21 0.42
C LEU A 472 9.19 -9.51 -0.34
N LEU A 473 8.31 -8.83 0.36
CA LEU A 473 7.23 -8.03 -0.22
C LEU A 473 7.49 -6.57 0.15
N ALA A 474 7.58 -5.67 -0.82
CA ALA A 474 7.90 -4.27 -0.53
C ALA A 474 6.81 -3.35 -1.12
N LEU A 475 5.81 -3.03 -0.29
CA LEU A 475 4.55 -2.42 -0.72
C LEU A 475 4.67 -0.90 -0.78
N THR A 476 4.77 -0.32 -1.98
CA THR A 476 4.88 1.12 -2.22
C THR A 476 3.66 1.88 -1.64
N THR A 477 3.85 2.53 -0.49
CA THR A 477 2.79 3.15 0.34
C THR A 477 1.85 4.08 -0.44
N VAL A 478 2.43 5.09 -1.08
CA VAL A 478 1.83 6.06 -1.99
C VAL A 478 2.68 6.14 -3.27
N PRO A 479 2.17 6.64 -4.41
CA PRO A 479 2.97 6.75 -5.64
C PRO A 479 4.26 7.56 -5.41
N GLY A 480 5.42 6.96 -5.68
CA GLY A 480 6.75 7.55 -5.42
C GLY A 480 7.19 7.53 -3.95
N GLY A 481 6.35 7.09 -3.01
CA GLY A 481 6.66 7.00 -1.58
C GLY A 481 7.43 5.73 -1.19
N ILE A 482 7.78 5.65 0.09
CA ILE A 482 8.50 4.51 0.68
C ILE A 482 7.75 3.18 0.49
N LYS A 483 8.49 2.06 0.44
CA LYS A 483 7.92 0.72 0.45
C LYS A 483 7.81 0.19 1.88
N GLU A 484 6.65 -0.33 2.29
CA GLU A 484 6.54 -1.13 3.52
C GLU A 484 7.16 -2.52 3.30
N PRO A 485 8.19 -2.94 4.06
CA PRO A 485 8.74 -4.28 3.95
C PRO A 485 7.93 -5.28 4.79
N TRP A 486 7.52 -6.38 4.16
CA TRP A 486 6.82 -7.51 4.76
C TRP A 486 7.52 -8.82 4.35
N ILE A 487 7.47 -9.81 5.24
CA ILE A 487 7.89 -11.19 4.96
C ILE A 487 6.63 -11.99 4.67
N GLY A 488 6.44 -12.41 3.42
CA GLY A 488 5.40 -13.36 3.03
C GLY A 488 5.91 -14.80 3.15
N TYR A 489 5.04 -15.70 3.56
CA TYR A 489 5.30 -17.15 3.62
C TYR A 489 4.50 -17.89 2.55
N HIS A 490 4.58 -19.23 2.53
CA HIS A 490 3.89 -20.09 1.56
C HIS A 490 2.39 -19.76 1.41
N ASN A 491 1.66 -19.57 2.51
CA ASN A 491 0.24 -19.26 2.48
C ASN A 491 -0.07 -17.89 1.81
N PHE A 492 0.82 -16.90 1.85
CA PHE A 492 0.65 -15.66 1.07
C PHE A 492 0.72 -15.93 -0.43
N TYR A 493 1.66 -16.79 -0.86
CA TYR A 493 1.73 -17.24 -2.25
C TYR A 493 0.46 -17.99 -2.67
N VAL A 494 -0.14 -18.80 -1.78
CA VAL A 494 -1.44 -19.46 -2.03
C VAL A 494 -2.55 -18.43 -2.27
N ILE A 495 -2.66 -17.35 -1.48
CA ILE A 495 -3.63 -16.27 -1.75
C ILE A 495 -3.37 -15.63 -3.13
N THR A 496 -2.10 -15.43 -3.52
CA THR A 496 -1.78 -14.88 -4.86
C THR A 496 -2.13 -15.81 -6.03
N ARG A 497 -2.51 -17.07 -5.79
CA ARG A 497 -3.08 -17.93 -6.85
C ARG A 497 -4.48 -17.49 -7.26
N TYR A 498 -5.27 -17.05 -6.28
CA TYR A 498 -6.63 -16.56 -6.48
C TYR A 498 -6.65 -15.28 -7.34
N ASN A 499 -5.73 -14.36 -7.07
CA ASN A 499 -5.46 -13.19 -7.90
C ASN A 499 -3.98 -12.80 -7.79
N HIS A 500 -3.31 -12.70 -8.94
CA HIS A 500 -1.85 -12.66 -9.12
C HIS A 500 -1.17 -11.33 -8.69
N SER A 501 -1.49 -10.80 -7.50
CA SER A 501 -1.09 -9.46 -7.03
C SER A 501 -0.71 -9.41 -5.54
N ASN A 502 0.44 -8.77 -5.23
CA ASN A 502 0.88 -8.47 -3.85
C ASN A 502 -0.20 -7.70 -3.07
N TYR A 503 -0.80 -6.67 -3.69
CA TYR A 503 -1.77 -5.79 -3.02
C TYR A 503 -3.08 -6.50 -2.73
N TYR A 504 -3.50 -7.40 -3.64
CA TYR A 504 -4.67 -8.25 -3.41
C TYR A 504 -4.44 -9.16 -2.20
N ALA A 505 -3.34 -9.93 -2.20
CA ALA A 505 -3.08 -10.90 -1.15
C ALA A 505 -2.87 -10.24 0.23
N MET A 506 -2.22 -9.06 0.27
CA MET A 506 -2.12 -8.30 1.51
C MET A 506 -3.46 -7.69 1.96
N ALA A 507 -4.34 -7.26 1.04
CA ALA A 507 -5.67 -6.77 1.40
C ALA A 507 -6.57 -7.90 1.94
N VAL A 508 -6.53 -9.09 1.34
CA VAL A 508 -7.19 -10.30 1.86
C VAL A 508 -6.65 -10.64 3.24
N HIS A 509 -5.33 -10.73 3.41
CA HIS A 509 -4.70 -11.07 4.69
C HIS A 509 -5.01 -10.05 5.79
N GLN A 510 -4.89 -8.75 5.53
CA GLN A 510 -5.16 -7.75 6.58
C GLN A 510 -6.66 -7.60 6.89
N LEU A 511 -7.56 -7.85 5.93
CA LEU A 511 -8.99 -7.96 6.22
C LEU A 511 -9.30 -9.22 7.06
N ALA A 512 -8.71 -10.35 6.71
CA ALA A 512 -8.82 -11.61 7.48
C ALA A 512 -8.35 -11.41 8.93
N GLN A 513 -7.15 -10.86 9.15
CA GLN A 513 -6.63 -10.59 10.49
C GLN A 513 -7.46 -9.57 11.28
N SER A 514 -8.01 -8.56 10.60
CA SER A 514 -8.93 -7.59 11.24
C SER A 514 -10.21 -8.29 11.74
N VAL A 515 -10.84 -9.14 10.92
CA VAL A 515 -12.04 -9.89 11.33
C VAL A 515 -11.71 -10.92 12.41
N LYS A 516 -10.56 -11.60 12.31
CA LYS A 516 -10.08 -12.55 13.33
C LYS A 516 -9.92 -11.88 14.70
N LYS A 517 -9.34 -10.68 14.74
CA LYS A 517 -9.16 -9.92 15.99
C LYS A 517 -10.50 -9.63 16.66
N GLU A 518 -11.49 -9.13 15.91
CA GLU A 518 -12.82 -8.81 16.44
C GLU A 518 -13.57 -10.07 16.93
N ILE A 519 -13.49 -11.17 16.17
CA ILE A 519 -14.09 -12.47 16.55
C ILE A 519 -13.44 -13.00 17.83
N GLY A 520 -12.11 -12.95 17.95
CA GLY A 520 -11.37 -13.42 19.13
C GLY A 520 -11.57 -12.53 20.35
N GLY A 521 -11.50 -11.20 20.20
CA GLY A 521 -11.76 -10.25 21.30
C GLY A 521 -13.16 -10.40 21.89
N GLY A 522 -14.16 -10.66 21.04
CA GLY A 522 -15.52 -10.98 21.46
C GLY A 522 -15.67 -12.31 22.23
N GLN A 523 -14.63 -13.15 22.33
CA GLN A 523 -14.63 -14.32 23.22
C GLN A 523 -13.94 -14.07 24.57
N TYR A 524 -13.18 -12.97 24.71
CA TYR A 524 -12.61 -12.52 25.99
C TYR A 524 -13.50 -11.51 26.71
N ALA A 525 -14.46 -10.89 26.03
CA ALA A 525 -15.49 -10.03 26.62
C ALA A 525 -16.78 -10.78 27.02
N LEU A 526 -16.74 -12.13 27.03
CA LEU A 526 -17.84 -13.04 27.36
C LEU A 526 -17.34 -14.26 28.18
N ARG A 527 -16.34 -14.01 29.03
CA ARG A 527 -15.69 -14.96 29.95
C ARG A 527 -15.26 -14.21 31.21
#